data_AF-A0A3P7NPY3-F1
#
_entry.id   AF-A0A3P7NPY3-F1
#
_cell.length_a   1.000
_cell.length_b   1.000
_cell.length_c   1.000
_cell.angle_alpha   90.00
_cell.angle_beta   90.00
_cell.angle_gamma   90.00
#
_symmetry.space_group_name_H-M   'P 1'
#
loop_
_entity.id
_entity.type
_entity.pdbx_description
1 polymer ?
#
loop_
_entity_poly.entity_id
_entity_poly.type
_entity_poly.pdbx_seq_one_letter_code
_entity_poly.pdbx_strand_id
1 'polypeptide(L)'
;MDFEAGRCALCKKTATNPQTLPCGCTFCLYPCLLPDDASTDTVTCPFCFIETSTMLLEPGIPEPLQFIQNTRDEEAEVRVRVETKLSELRSQLDILDTLTSDLLILRTKQVSLKENLKQEVNSASEELLQQAVRSLGTTKNTGNATVSMINMFANTVKQQVRKLSEERSSILERAKHLDSENDIDKLVSFKEEITNVRANMEFAFVEVLDEDDDSWIYGVEVRSEIFEHVST
;
A
#
# COMPACT_ATOMS: atom_id res chain seq x y z
N MET A 1 12.13 12.04 -66.39
CA MET A 1 11.74 11.68 -67.77
C MET A 1 11.96 10.19 -67.86
N ASP A 2 10.88 9.41 -67.91
CA ASP A 2 10.97 7.95 -67.93
C ASP A 2 11.26 7.52 -69.38
N PHE A 3 12.53 7.39 -69.72
CA PHE A 3 12.93 6.83 -71.00
C PHE A 3 12.81 5.31 -70.90
N GLU A 4 11.73 4.75 -71.45
CA GLU A 4 11.57 3.30 -71.58
C GLU A 4 12.82 2.72 -72.27
N ALA A 5 13.55 1.86 -71.55
CA ALA A 5 14.77 1.23 -72.03
C ALA A 5 14.52 0.56 -73.40
N GLY A 6 15.43 0.81 -74.35
CA GLY A 6 15.38 0.21 -75.69
C GLY A 6 14.47 0.90 -76.73
N ARG A 7 13.80 2.01 -76.41
CA ARG A 7 13.08 2.81 -77.41
C ARG A 7 13.91 4.00 -77.90
N CYS A 8 13.84 4.26 -79.20
CA CYS A 8 14.45 5.45 -79.79
C CYS A 8 13.69 6.69 -79.33
N ALA A 9 14.40 7.64 -78.71
CA ALA A 9 13.81 8.85 -78.18
C ALA A 9 13.17 9.74 -79.28
N LEU A 10 13.63 9.62 -80.54
CA LEU A 10 13.08 10.36 -81.68
C LEU A 10 11.85 9.68 -82.31
N CYS A 11 11.98 8.43 -82.78
CA CYS A 11 10.89 7.77 -83.52
C CYS A 11 9.88 7.03 -82.62
N LYS A 12 10.16 6.93 -81.30
CA LYS A 12 9.35 6.26 -80.27
C LYS A 12 9.08 4.75 -80.50
N LYS A 13 9.77 4.15 -81.48
CA LYS A 13 9.77 2.71 -81.76
C LYS A 13 10.94 2.03 -81.05
N THR A 14 10.92 0.71 -80.97
CA THR A 14 12.09 -0.09 -80.57
C THR A 14 13.28 0.32 -81.42
N ALA A 15 14.38 0.69 -80.77
CA ALA A 15 15.53 1.22 -81.48
C ALA A 15 16.20 0.12 -82.32
N THR A 16 16.33 0.34 -83.63
CA THR A 16 17.12 -0.51 -84.52
C THR A 16 18.56 -0.02 -84.47
N ASN A 17 19.49 -0.88 -84.03
CA ASN A 17 20.87 -0.50 -83.71
C ASN A 17 20.93 0.71 -82.75
N PRO A 18 20.43 0.54 -81.51
CA PRO A 18 20.43 1.59 -80.51
C PRO A 18 21.83 2.14 -80.23
N GLN A 19 21.94 3.46 -80.15
CA GLN A 19 23.15 4.15 -79.71
C GLN A 19 22.78 5.14 -78.61
N THR A 20 23.52 5.09 -77.51
CA THR A 20 23.32 5.95 -76.36
C THR A 20 24.37 7.05 -76.40
N LEU A 21 23.91 8.31 -76.45
CA LEU A 21 24.78 9.47 -76.33
C LEU A 21 25.24 9.65 -74.88
N PRO A 22 26.36 10.36 -74.62
CA PRO A 22 26.83 10.68 -73.26
C PRO A 22 25.80 11.39 -72.37
N CYS A 23 24.79 12.02 -72.97
CA CYS A 23 23.66 12.62 -72.25
C CYS A 23 22.62 11.59 -71.75
N GLY A 24 22.82 10.30 -72.01
CA GLY A 24 21.94 9.19 -71.62
C GLY A 24 20.75 8.96 -72.55
N CYS A 25 20.60 9.73 -73.63
CA CYS A 25 19.51 9.53 -74.59
C CYS A 25 19.87 8.45 -75.62
N THR A 26 18.95 7.50 -75.82
CA THR A 26 19.10 6.41 -76.78
C THR A 26 18.28 6.63 -78.04
N PHE A 27 18.88 6.40 -79.21
CA PHE A 27 18.25 6.58 -80.52
C PHE A 27 18.62 5.43 -81.46
N CYS A 28 17.86 5.25 -82.55
CA CYS A 28 18.37 4.43 -83.67
C CYS A 28 19.58 5.13 -84.28
N LEU A 29 20.67 4.40 -84.56
CA LEU A 29 21.79 4.99 -85.28
C LEU A 29 21.33 5.56 -86.64
N TYR A 30 20.58 4.76 -87.40
CA TYR A 30 19.99 5.17 -88.68
C TYR A 30 18.46 4.98 -88.69
N PRO A 31 17.66 5.88 -89.29
CA PRO A 31 18.04 7.21 -89.81
C PRO A 31 17.93 8.32 -88.74
N CYS A 32 17.79 7.97 -87.45
CA CYS A 32 17.37 8.93 -86.42
C CYS A 32 18.51 9.83 -85.92
N LEU A 33 19.72 9.29 -85.74
CA LEU A 33 20.90 10.10 -85.40
C LEU A 33 21.69 10.51 -86.63
N LEU A 34 21.87 9.58 -87.57
CA LEU A 34 22.59 9.81 -88.81
C LEU A 34 21.64 9.57 -89.99
N PRO A 35 21.54 10.52 -90.94
CA PRO A 35 20.97 10.25 -92.26
C PRO A 35 21.77 9.16 -92.98
N ASP A 36 21.12 8.38 -93.84
CA ASP A 36 21.74 7.24 -94.54
C ASP A 36 22.98 7.62 -95.40
N ASP A 37 23.13 8.91 -95.73
CA ASP A 37 24.16 9.44 -96.65
C ASP A 37 25.23 10.33 -95.96
N ALA A 38 25.20 10.44 -94.62
CA ALA A 38 26.06 11.40 -93.89
C ALA A 38 27.36 10.75 -93.39
N SER A 39 28.51 11.16 -93.94
CA SER A 39 29.84 10.81 -93.42
C SER A 39 30.33 11.80 -92.36
N THR A 40 29.46 12.20 -91.43
CA THR A 40 29.82 13.18 -90.39
C THR A 40 30.44 12.49 -89.17
N ASP A 41 31.58 13.00 -88.70
CA ASP A 41 32.31 12.46 -87.54
C ASP A 41 31.69 12.84 -86.18
N THR A 42 30.68 13.72 -86.19
CA THR A 42 29.93 14.18 -85.02
C THR A 42 28.42 14.04 -85.22
N VAL A 43 27.72 13.84 -84.11
CA VAL A 43 26.26 13.81 -84.00
C VAL A 43 25.82 14.77 -82.92
N THR A 44 24.70 15.44 -83.10
CA THR A 44 24.11 16.32 -82.08
C THR A 44 22.84 15.70 -81.54
N CYS A 45 22.72 15.62 -80.22
CA CYS A 45 21.50 15.13 -79.57
C CYS A 45 20.32 16.08 -79.88
N PRO A 46 19.21 15.61 -80.49
CA PRO A 46 18.06 16.47 -80.81
C PRO A 46 17.34 17.07 -79.59
N PHE A 47 17.54 16.52 -78.39
CA PHE A 47 16.88 17.01 -77.16
C PHE A 47 17.79 17.87 -76.30
N CYS A 48 19.06 17.48 -76.16
CA CYS A 48 20.03 18.17 -75.29
C CYS A 48 20.93 19.14 -76.05
N PHE A 49 20.95 19.06 -77.39
CA PHE A 49 21.83 19.83 -78.28
C PHE A 49 23.33 19.69 -77.98
N ILE A 50 23.70 18.58 -77.33
CA ILE A 50 25.10 18.22 -77.08
C ILE A 50 25.66 17.54 -78.32
N GLU A 51 26.73 18.11 -78.87
CA GLU A 51 27.50 17.51 -79.96
C GLU A 51 28.47 16.46 -79.40
N THR A 52 28.57 15.32 -80.05
CA THR A 52 29.38 14.18 -79.61
C THR A 52 29.98 13.50 -80.83
N SER A 53 31.24 13.07 -80.73
CA SER A 53 31.87 12.27 -81.79
C SER A 53 31.18 10.92 -81.93
N THR A 54 30.97 10.46 -83.17
CA THR A 54 30.39 9.15 -83.48
C THR A 54 31.19 7.99 -82.86
N MET A 55 32.48 8.18 -82.62
CA MET A 55 33.38 7.21 -81.95
C MET A 55 33.08 7.02 -80.45
N LEU A 56 32.37 7.97 -79.83
CA LEU A 56 32.00 7.95 -78.42
C LEU A 56 30.57 7.43 -78.18
N LEU A 57 29.89 6.97 -79.24
CA LEU A 57 28.58 6.36 -79.12
C LEU A 57 28.74 4.95 -78.55
N GLU A 58 28.06 4.70 -77.43
CA GLU A 58 28.00 3.36 -76.85
C GLU A 58 26.82 2.60 -77.47
N PRO A 59 27.03 1.35 -77.93
CA PRO A 59 25.92 0.49 -78.34
C PRO A 59 24.93 0.37 -77.19
N GLY A 60 23.72 0.89 -77.38
CA GLY A 60 22.69 0.76 -76.37
C GLY A 60 22.35 -0.70 -76.22
N ILE A 61 22.53 -1.29 -75.05
CA ILE A 61 22.11 -2.68 -74.84
C ILE A 61 20.58 -2.69 -74.95
N PRO A 62 19.97 -3.41 -75.91
CA PRO A 62 18.54 -3.67 -75.84
C PRO A 62 18.36 -4.58 -74.62
N GLU A 63 18.08 -3.99 -73.45
CA GLU A 63 17.81 -4.77 -72.26
C GLU A 63 16.68 -5.75 -72.58
N PRO A 64 16.87 -7.07 -72.35
CA PRO A 64 15.80 -8.02 -72.48
C PRO A 64 14.67 -7.59 -71.53
N LEU A 65 13.47 -7.37 -72.07
CA LEU A 65 12.24 -7.03 -71.32
C LEU A 65 11.90 -8.02 -70.16
N GLN A 66 12.66 -9.11 -70.01
CA GLN A 66 12.57 -10.08 -68.92
C GLN A 66 13.09 -9.56 -67.57
N PHE A 67 13.99 -8.57 -67.54
CA PHE A 67 14.48 -8.02 -66.26
C PHE A 67 13.44 -7.16 -65.53
N ILE A 68 12.57 -6.47 -66.27
CA ILE A 68 11.54 -5.56 -65.71
C ILE A 68 10.35 -6.32 -65.10
N GLN A 69 10.10 -7.55 -65.55
CA GLN A 69 9.00 -8.37 -65.01
C GLN A 69 9.37 -8.97 -63.65
N ASN A 70 10.60 -9.48 -63.48
CA ASN A 70 11.04 -10.06 -62.21
C ASN A 70 11.06 -9.03 -61.06
N THR A 71 11.45 -7.78 -61.34
CA THR A 71 11.47 -6.72 -60.31
C THR A 71 10.06 -6.34 -59.84
N ARG A 72 9.04 -6.40 -60.72
CA ARG A 72 7.66 -6.08 -60.35
C ARG A 72 7.03 -7.13 -59.44
N ASP A 73 7.33 -8.40 -59.67
CA ASP A 73 6.80 -9.49 -58.84
C ASP A 73 7.45 -9.47 -57.45
N GLU A 74 8.76 -9.19 -57.36
CA GLU A 74 9.47 -8.99 -56.09
C GLU A 74 8.94 -7.77 -55.31
N GLU A 75 8.70 -6.64 -55.99
CA GLU A 75 8.09 -5.45 -55.37
C GLU A 75 6.67 -5.73 -54.83
N ALA A 76 5.87 -6.51 -55.55
CA ALA A 76 4.54 -6.91 -55.12
C ALA A 76 4.60 -7.80 -53.86
N GLU A 77 5.52 -8.78 -53.81
CA GLU A 77 5.70 -9.62 -52.62
C GLU A 77 6.15 -8.80 -51.41
N VAL A 78 7.12 -7.90 -51.60
CA VAL A 78 7.60 -7.00 -50.53
C VAL A 78 6.48 -6.11 -50.03
N ARG A 79 5.65 -5.55 -50.93
CA ARG A 79 4.50 -4.73 -50.55
C ARG A 79 3.50 -5.52 -49.70
N VAL A 80 3.13 -6.73 -50.12
CA VAL A 80 2.22 -7.59 -49.34
C VAL A 80 2.82 -7.90 -47.96
N ARG A 81 4.11 -8.20 -47.88
CA ARG A 81 4.82 -8.46 -46.61
C ARG A 81 4.84 -7.23 -45.70
N VAL A 82 5.05 -6.03 -46.25
CA VAL A 82 5.01 -4.77 -45.50
C VAL A 82 3.60 -4.47 -45.00
N GLU A 83 2.59 -4.61 -45.86
CA GLU A 83 1.18 -4.39 -45.49
C GLU A 83 0.72 -5.36 -44.39
N THR A 84 1.16 -6.63 -44.45
CA THR A 84 0.90 -7.64 -43.41
C THR A 84 1.56 -7.29 -42.08
N LYS A 85 2.83 -6.85 -42.11
CA LYS A 85 3.51 -6.40 -40.88
C LYS A 85 2.88 -5.14 -40.31
N LEU A 86 2.41 -4.22 -41.16
CA LEU A 86 1.74 -3.01 -40.73
C LEU A 86 0.39 -3.30 -40.07
N SER A 87 -0.38 -4.26 -40.58
CA SER A 87 -1.64 -4.66 -39.94
C SER A 87 -1.40 -5.35 -38.60
N GLU A 88 -0.37 -6.18 -38.50
CA GLU A 88 0.05 -6.81 -37.23
C GLU A 88 0.46 -5.75 -36.20
N LEU A 89 1.32 -4.79 -36.57
CA LEU A 89 1.76 -3.71 -35.67
C LEU A 89 0.60 -2.83 -35.21
N ARG A 90 -0.39 -2.57 -36.07
CA ARG A 90 -1.61 -1.83 -35.68
C ARG A 90 -2.43 -2.61 -34.65
N SER A 91 -2.61 -3.91 -34.85
CA SER A 91 -3.30 -4.74 -33.86
C SER A 91 -2.56 -4.79 -32.53
N GLN A 92 -1.22 -4.82 -32.54
CA GLN A 92 -0.42 -4.75 -31.31
C GLN A 92 -0.57 -3.40 -30.60
N LEU A 93 -0.67 -2.30 -31.36
CA LEU A 93 -0.91 -0.97 -30.80
C LEU A 93 -2.28 -0.88 -30.11
N ASP A 94 -3.33 -1.43 -30.71
CA ASP A 94 -4.67 -1.48 -30.12
C ASP A 94 -4.69 -2.26 -28.79
N ILE A 95 -3.94 -3.37 -28.73
CA ILE A 95 -3.76 -4.15 -27.49
C ILE A 95 -3.05 -3.31 -26.43
N LEU A 96 -2.00 -2.57 -26.81
CA LEU A 96 -1.24 -1.73 -25.89
C LEU A 96 -2.09 -0.58 -25.31
N ASP A 97 -2.96 0.03 -26.13
CA ASP A 97 -3.89 1.07 -25.69
C ASP A 97 -4.95 0.52 -24.72
N THR A 98 -5.43 -0.70 -24.97
CA THR A 98 -6.34 -1.40 -24.05
C THR A 98 -5.66 -1.68 -22.71
N LEU A 99 -4.44 -2.23 -22.73
CA LEU A 99 -3.66 -2.50 -21.52
C LEU A 99 -3.35 -1.22 -20.74
N THR A 100 -3.04 -0.12 -21.44
CA THR A 100 -2.79 1.18 -20.82
C THR A 100 -4.04 1.71 -20.11
N SER A 101 -5.21 1.55 -20.73
CA SER A 101 -6.49 1.91 -20.14
C SER A 101 -6.80 1.07 -18.89
N ASP A 102 -6.60 -0.24 -18.96
CA ASP A 102 -6.80 -1.16 -17.84
C ASP A 102 -5.86 -0.85 -16.66
N LEU A 103 -4.59 -0.56 -16.93
CA LEU A 103 -3.63 -0.14 -15.91
C LEU A 103 -4.05 1.15 -15.21
N LEU A 104 -4.63 2.10 -15.95
CA LEU A 104 -5.13 3.36 -15.38
C LEU A 104 -6.36 3.12 -14.48
N ILE A 105 -7.26 2.21 -14.89
CA ILE A 105 -8.40 1.79 -14.06
C ILE A 105 -7.91 1.11 -12.78
N LEU A 106 -6.98 0.16 -12.88
CA LEU A 106 -6.40 -0.53 -11.73
C LEU A 106 -5.70 0.43 -10.78
N ARG A 107 -4.94 1.39 -11.30
CA ARG A 107 -4.29 2.44 -10.49
C ARG A 107 -5.30 3.28 -9.73
N THR A 108 -6.41 3.65 -10.38
CA THR A 108 -7.48 4.44 -9.74
C THR A 108 -8.17 3.63 -8.63
N LYS A 109 -8.45 2.34 -8.88
CA LYS A 109 -8.99 1.42 -7.86
C LYS A 109 -8.03 1.26 -6.67
N GLN A 110 -6.73 1.12 -6.93
CA GLN A 110 -5.71 1.01 -5.90
C GLN A 110 -5.69 2.24 -4.98
N VAL A 111 -5.77 3.45 -5.55
CA VAL A 111 -5.80 4.70 -4.77
C VAL A 111 -7.07 4.78 -3.91
N SER A 112 -8.22 4.45 -4.47
CA SER A 112 -9.51 4.42 -3.74
C SER A 112 -9.49 3.41 -2.59
N LEU A 113 -9.02 2.18 -2.84
CA LEU A 113 -8.87 1.16 -1.80
C LEU A 113 -7.93 1.59 -0.67
N LYS A 114 -6.82 2.25 -1.01
CA LYS A 114 -5.86 2.76 -0.01
C LYS A 114 -6.50 3.82 0.89
N GLU A 115 -7.30 4.73 0.34
CA GLU A 115 -7.97 5.76 1.11
C GLU A 115 -9.08 5.19 2.00
N ASN A 116 -9.88 4.25 1.47
CA ASN A 116 -10.90 3.55 2.26
C ASN A 116 -10.28 2.80 3.44
N LEU A 117 -9.19 2.04 3.20
CA LEU A 117 -8.50 1.32 4.27
C LEU A 117 -7.95 2.27 5.34
N LYS A 118 -7.41 3.43 4.93
CA LYS A 118 -6.92 4.45 5.86
C LYS A 118 -8.06 5.01 6.72
N GLN A 119 -9.23 5.26 6.14
CA GLN A 119 -10.41 5.71 6.87
C GLN A 119 -10.91 4.66 7.87
N GLU A 120 -10.98 3.39 7.45
CA GLU A 120 -11.41 2.28 8.31
C GLU A 120 -10.46 2.08 9.51
N VAL A 121 -9.15 2.11 9.28
CA VAL A 121 -8.14 2.02 10.36
C VAL A 121 -8.28 3.19 11.33
N ASN A 122 -8.49 4.42 10.83
CA ASN A 122 -8.67 5.58 11.70
C ASN A 122 -9.96 5.48 12.54
N SER A 123 -11.07 5.05 11.93
CA SER A 123 -12.34 4.84 12.62
C SER A 123 -12.21 3.78 13.73
N ALA A 124 -11.61 2.62 13.41
CA ALA A 124 -11.38 1.55 14.37
C ALA A 124 -10.44 1.99 15.51
N SER A 125 -9.41 2.77 15.20
CA SER A 125 -8.51 3.33 16.20
C SER A 125 -9.22 4.30 17.15
N GLU A 126 -10.13 5.13 16.63
CA GLU A 126 -10.90 6.08 17.43
C GLU A 126 -11.90 5.34 18.35
N GLU A 127 -12.59 4.32 17.83
CA GLU A 127 -13.50 3.48 18.61
C GLU A 127 -12.78 2.76 19.76
N LEU A 128 -11.61 2.18 19.50
CA LEU A 128 -10.79 1.53 20.53
C LEU A 128 -10.32 2.51 21.60
N LEU A 129 -9.92 3.72 21.21
CA LEU A 129 -9.50 4.76 22.16
C LEU A 129 -10.68 5.21 23.03
N GLN A 130 -11.87 5.41 22.44
CA GLN A 130 -13.08 5.73 23.19
C GLN A 130 -13.51 4.59 24.13
N GLN A 131 -13.34 3.34 23.74
CA GLN A 131 -13.60 2.19 24.59
C GLN A 131 -12.62 2.13 25.76
N ALA A 132 -11.33 2.31 25.51
CA ALA A 132 -10.30 2.33 26.54
C ALA A 132 -10.53 3.45 27.57
N VAL A 133 -10.88 4.65 27.12
CA VAL A 133 -11.23 5.79 28.00
C VAL A 133 -12.45 5.47 28.86
N ARG A 134 -13.49 4.85 28.28
CA ARG A 134 -14.69 4.42 29.02
C ARG A 134 -14.34 3.38 30.10
N SER A 135 -13.55 2.36 29.76
CA SER A 135 -13.07 1.34 30.70
C SER A 135 -12.17 1.91 31.80
N LEU A 136 -11.34 2.90 31.49
CA LEU A 136 -10.52 3.60 32.49
C LEU A 136 -11.40 4.45 33.44
N GLY A 137 -12.46 5.06 32.90
CA GLY A 137 -13.44 5.81 33.69
C GLY A 137 -14.19 4.91 34.67
N THR A 138 -14.63 3.73 34.23
CA THR A 138 -15.34 2.78 35.11
C THR A 138 -14.42 2.24 36.20
N THR A 139 -13.19 1.83 35.86
CA THR A 139 -12.20 1.34 36.85
C THR A 139 -11.82 2.42 37.86
N LYS A 140 -11.65 3.68 37.44
CA LYS A 140 -11.42 4.81 38.37
C LYS A 140 -12.59 5.01 39.33
N ASN A 141 -13.83 4.94 38.83
CA ASN A 141 -15.02 5.08 39.67
C ASN A 141 -15.15 3.94 40.68
N THR A 142 -14.90 2.69 40.25
CA THR A 142 -14.86 1.53 41.15
C THR A 142 -13.77 1.69 42.21
N GLY A 143 -12.55 2.09 41.82
CA GLY A 143 -11.46 2.32 42.77
C GLY A 143 -11.80 3.39 43.81
N ASN A 144 -12.41 4.50 43.39
CA ASN A 144 -12.89 5.54 44.31
C ASN A 144 -13.97 5.01 45.27
N ALA A 145 -14.90 4.18 44.78
CA ALA A 145 -15.92 3.55 45.61
C ALA A 145 -15.28 2.61 46.66
N THR A 146 -14.32 1.78 46.26
CA THR A 146 -13.56 0.91 47.17
C THR A 146 -12.82 1.70 48.25
N VAL A 147 -12.13 2.79 47.87
CA VAL A 147 -11.45 3.67 48.85
C VAL A 147 -12.45 4.31 49.82
N SER A 148 -13.62 4.72 49.35
CA SER A 148 -14.67 5.25 50.22
C SER A 148 -15.18 4.20 51.22
N MET A 149 -15.38 2.95 50.78
CA MET A 149 -15.80 1.86 51.66
C MET A 149 -14.74 1.55 52.73
N ILE A 150 -13.46 1.49 52.36
CA ILE A 150 -12.35 1.29 53.30
C ILE A 150 -12.31 2.41 54.34
N ASN A 151 -12.47 3.68 53.93
CA ASN A 151 -12.48 4.80 54.86
C ASN A 151 -13.69 4.76 55.82
N MET A 152 -14.86 4.38 55.32
CA MET A 152 -16.05 4.19 56.16
C MET A 152 -15.81 3.08 57.18
N PHE A 153 -15.26 1.95 56.73
CA PHE A 153 -14.90 0.83 57.58
C PHE A 153 -13.88 1.21 58.67
N ALA A 154 -12.78 1.88 58.29
CA ALA A 154 -11.75 2.34 59.22
C ALA A 154 -12.33 3.30 60.29
N ASN A 155 -13.27 4.17 59.92
CA ASN A 155 -13.95 5.05 60.87
C ASN A 155 -14.85 4.26 61.84
N THR A 156 -15.57 3.25 61.37
CA THR A 156 -16.38 2.36 62.21
C THR A 156 -15.51 1.62 63.23
N VAL A 157 -14.40 1.02 62.79
CA VAL A 157 -13.44 0.34 63.68
C VAL A 157 -12.89 1.32 64.71
N LYS A 158 -12.48 2.53 64.29
CA LYS A 158 -11.97 3.56 65.19
C LYS A 158 -13.00 3.95 66.26
N GLN A 159 -14.28 4.04 65.90
CA GLN A 159 -15.35 4.33 66.85
C GLN A 159 -15.56 3.20 67.85
N GLN A 160 -15.54 1.94 67.40
CA GLN A 160 -15.66 0.77 68.28
C GLN A 160 -14.49 0.68 69.26
N VAL A 161 -13.26 0.85 68.77
CA VAL A 161 -12.05 0.86 69.61
C VAL A 161 -12.14 1.97 70.69
N ARG A 162 -12.63 3.16 70.32
CA ARG A 162 -12.83 4.25 71.27
C ARG A 162 -13.84 3.88 72.35
N LYS A 163 -15.00 3.33 71.98
CA LYS A 163 -16.04 2.89 72.91
C LYS A 163 -15.51 1.85 73.91
N LEU A 164 -14.81 0.84 73.40
CA LEU A 164 -14.20 -0.21 74.24
C LEU A 164 -13.11 0.36 75.17
N SER A 165 -12.33 1.34 74.70
CA SER A 165 -11.35 2.03 75.54
C SER A 165 -12.00 2.84 76.67
N GLU A 166 -13.14 3.49 76.41
CA GLU A 166 -13.93 4.20 77.41
C GLU A 166 -14.54 3.23 78.44
N GLU A 167 -15.09 2.10 77.97
CA GLU A 167 -15.61 1.02 78.83
C GLU A 167 -14.51 0.44 79.73
N ARG A 168 -13.33 0.12 79.17
CA ARG A 168 -12.16 -0.33 79.94
C ARG A 168 -11.77 0.69 81.02
N SER A 169 -11.76 1.97 80.69
CA SER A 169 -11.39 3.03 81.64
C SER A 169 -12.39 3.13 82.79
N SER A 170 -13.69 3.03 82.48
CA SER A 170 -14.77 2.99 83.47
C SER A 170 -14.68 1.78 84.40
N ILE A 171 -14.39 0.60 83.83
CA ILE A 171 -14.11 -0.65 84.53
C ILE A 171 -12.94 -0.44 85.51
N LEU A 172 -11.79 0.05 85.03
CA LEU A 172 -10.62 0.29 85.88
C LEU A 172 -10.90 1.29 87.01
N GLU A 173 -11.69 2.33 86.76
CA GLU A 173 -12.06 3.30 87.80
C GLU A 173 -12.95 2.67 88.87
N ARG A 174 -13.94 1.85 88.48
CA ARG A 174 -14.77 1.09 89.44
C ARG A 174 -13.93 0.16 90.30
N ALA A 175 -12.91 -0.49 89.73
CA ALA A 175 -12.02 -1.39 90.48
C ALA A 175 -11.18 -0.69 91.54
N LYS A 176 -10.80 0.58 91.36
CA LYS A 176 -10.04 1.35 92.37
C LYS A 176 -10.79 1.50 93.70
N HIS A 177 -12.11 1.36 93.70
CA HIS A 177 -12.97 1.50 94.88
C HIS A 177 -13.27 0.15 95.57
N LEU A 178 -12.68 -0.96 95.11
CA LEU A 178 -12.79 -2.26 95.76
C LEU A 178 -11.79 -2.34 96.92
N ASP A 179 -12.26 -2.03 98.12
CA ASP A 179 -11.44 -1.90 99.33
C ASP A 179 -11.88 -2.96 100.37
N SER A 180 -11.70 -4.26 100.08
CA SER A 180 -11.62 -5.33 101.10
C SER A 180 -11.48 -6.74 100.51
N GLU A 181 -10.91 -7.64 101.33
CA GLU A 181 -10.79 -9.10 101.15
C GLU A 181 -12.15 -9.84 101.00
N ASN A 182 -13.28 -9.12 101.09
CA ASN A 182 -14.65 -9.66 101.02
C ASN A 182 -15.36 -9.42 99.67
N ASP A 183 -14.70 -8.80 98.68
CA ASP A 183 -15.29 -8.46 97.37
C ASP A 183 -14.99 -9.48 96.26
N ILE A 184 -14.80 -10.77 96.61
CA ILE A 184 -14.49 -11.86 95.66
C ILE A 184 -15.58 -11.97 94.57
N ASP A 185 -16.85 -11.84 94.92
CA ASP A 185 -17.95 -11.92 93.94
C ASP A 185 -17.92 -10.75 92.93
N LYS A 186 -17.49 -9.57 93.37
CA LYS A 186 -17.30 -8.41 92.47
C LYS A 186 -16.10 -8.60 91.55
N LEU A 187 -15.02 -9.23 92.03
CA LEU A 187 -13.85 -9.59 91.23
C LEU A 187 -14.16 -10.64 90.15
N VAL A 188 -14.99 -11.64 90.47
CA VAL A 188 -15.46 -12.64 89.49
C VAL A 188 -16.32 -11.98 88.42
N SER A 189 -17.29 -11.15 88.82
CA SER A 189 -18.12 -10.37 87.88
C SER A 189 -17.27 -9.46 86.98
N PHE A 190 -16.22 -8.84 87.54
CA PHE A 190 -15.30 -7.98 86.79
C PHE A 190 -14.47 -8.75 85.75
N LYS A 191 -14.04 -9.97 86.09
CA LYS A 191 -13.33 -10.85 85.16
C LYS A 191 -14.21 -11.27 83.99
N GLU A 192 -15.48 -11.55 84.22
CA GLU A 192 -16.44 -11.87 83.16
C GLU A 192 -16.68 -10.67 82.25
N GLU A 193 -16.83 -9.46 82.79
CA GLU A 193 -16.94 -8.22 82.00
C GLU A 193 -15.71 -8.04 81.08
N ILE A 194 -14.49 -8.21 81.59
CA ILE A 194 -13.26 -8.12 80.78
C ILE A 194 -13.20 -9.19 79.69
N THR A 195 -13.58 -10.42 80.02
CA THR A 195 -13.56 -11.53 79.05
C THR A 195 -14.57 -11.30 77.93
N ASN A 196 -15.73 -10.72 78.26
CA ASN A 196 -16.75 -10.36 77.28
C ASN A 196 -16.33 -9.20 76.37
N VAL A 197 -15.70 -8.16 76.93
CA VAL A 197 -15.10 -7.06 76.14
C VAL A 197 -14.05 -7.60 75.17
N ARG A 198 -13.20 -8.52 75.63
CA ARG A 198 -12.19 -9.18 74.79
C ARG A 198 -12.82 -10.04 73.68
N ALA A 199 -13.82 -10.85 74.00
CA ALA A 199 -14.52 -11.68 73.01
C ALA A 199 -15.22 -10.82 71.96
N ASN A 200 -15.83 -9.70 72.36
CA ASN A 200 -16.43 -8.74 71.44
C ASN A 200 -15.39 -8.05 70.54
N MET A 201 -14.18 -7.80 71.04
CA MET A 201 -13.06 -7.31 70.22
C MET A 201 -12.61 -8.35 69.19
N GLU A 202 -12.44 -9.61 69.60
CA GLU A 202 -12.02 -10.69 68.70
C GLU A 202 -13.11 -10.97 67.64
N PHE A 203 -14.39 -10.93 68.02
CA PHE A 203 -15.52 -11.14 67.10
C PHE A 203 -15.68 -10.00 66.08
N ALA A 204 -15.57 -8.73 66.52
CA ALA A 204 -15.64 -7.57 65.64
C ALA A 204 -14.50 -7.54 64.58
N PHE A 205 -13.42 -8.29 64.78
CA PHE A 205 -12.35 -8.46 63.79
C PHE A 205 -12.60 -9.62 62.81
N VAL A 206 -13.41 -10.61 63.18
CA VAL A 206 -13.72 -11.78 62.35
C VAL A 206 -14.92 -11.52 61.44
N GLU A 207 -16.00 -10.94 61.98
CA GLU A 207 -17.24 -10.67 61.22
C GLU A 207 -17.04 -9.69 60.05
N VAL A 208 -15.97 -8.88 60.13
CA VAL A 208 -15.56 -7.95 59.08
C VAL A 208 -14.97 -8.63 57.85
N LEU A 209 -14.43 -9.85 57.99
CA LEU A 209 -13.69 -10.53 56.93
C LEU A 209 -14.53 -11.57 56.17
N ASP A 210 -15.75 -11.87 56.62
CA ASP A 210 -16.56 -12.99 56.12
C ASP A 210 -17.72 -12.58 55.17
N GLU A 211 -17.91 -11.30 54.83
CA GLU A 211 -19.09 -10.89 54.02
C GLU A 211 -18.90 -10.83 52.49
N ASP A 212 -17.69 -10.96 51.92
CA ASP A 212 -17.50 -10.96 50.45
C ASP A 212 -16.61 -12.11 49.96
N ASP A 213 -17.25 -13.20 49.54
CA ASP A 213 -16.68 -14.53 49.25
C ASP A 213 -15.71 -14.62 48.05
N ASP A 214 -15.43 -13.54 47.31
CA ASP A 214 -14.67 -13.61 46.04
C ASP A 214 -13.42 -12.71 45.94
N SER A 215 -13.04 -11.94 46.98
CA SER A 215 -11.91 -10.99 46.91
C SER A 215 -10.73 -11.34 47.84
N TRP A 216 -10.30 -12.60 47.88
CA TRP A 216 -9.27 -13.10 48.81
C TRP A 216 -7.80 -12.84 48.43
N ILE A 217 -7.48 -12.10 47.35
CA ILE A 217 -6.09 -12.11 46.83
C ILE A 217 -5.11 -11.15 47.54
N TYR A 218 -5.55 -10.21 48.39
CA TYR A 218 -4.62 -9.23 49.00
C TYR A 218 -4.59 -9.18 50.54
N GLY A 219 -5.19 -10.16 51.24
CA GLY A 219 -5.43 -10.08 52.69
C GLY A 219 -4.41 -10.72 53.63
N VAL A 220 -3.22 -11.12 53.20
CA VAL A 220 -2.37 -12.03 54.03
C VAL A 220 -1.27 -11.33 54.86
N GLU A 221 -0.93 -10.07 54.62
CA GLU A 221 0.30 -9.49 55.25
C GLU A 221 0.08 -8.42 56.34
N VAL A 222 -1.16 -8.08 56.70
CA VAL A 222 -1.45 -7.05 57.73
C VAL A 222 -1.56 -7.63 59.15
N ARG A 223 -1.61 -8.95 59.31
CA ARG A 223 -1.80 -9.60 60.63
C ARG A 223 -0.58 -9.55 61.55
N SER A 224 0.63 -9.30 61.05
CA SER A 224 1.85 -9.35 61.88
C SER A 224 2.15 -8.06 62.65
N GLU A 225 1.89 -6.88 62.10
CA GLU A 225 2.36 -5.63 62.72
C GLU A 225 1.46 -5.09 63.84
N ILE A 226 0.15 -5.36 63.82
CA ILE A 226 -0.79 -4.76 64.80
C ILE A 226 -0.74 -5.48 66.16
N PHE A 227 -0.38 -6.76 66.20
CA PHE A 227 -0.35 -7.53 67.46
C PHE A 227 0.92 -7.33 68.30
N GLU A 228 2.01 -6.81 67.73
CA GLU A 228 3.24 -6.56 68.51
C GLU A 228 3.12 -5.37 69.47
N HIS A 229 2.17 -4.45 69.28
CA HIS A 229 2.03 -3.25 70.13
C HIS A 229 1.04 -3.38 71.30
N VAL A 230 0.32 -4.50 71.43
CA VAL A 230 -0.69 -4.70 72.48
C VAL A 230 -0.20 -5.62 73.61
N SER A 231 1.00 -6.19 73.49
CA SER A 231 1.57 -7.15 74.46
C SER A 231 2.64 -6.57 75.40
N THR A 232 2.78 -5.24 75.48
CA THR A 232 3.62 -4.52 76.47
C THR A 232 2.78 -3.55 77.26
#